data_AF-A0A1H8IXA7-F1
#
_entry.id   AF-A0A1H8IXA7-F1
#
_cell.length_a   1.000
_cell.length_b   1.000
_cell.length_c   1.000
_cell.angle_alpha   90.00
_cell.angle_beta   90.00
_cell.angle_gamma   90.00
#
_symmetry.space_group_name_H-M   'P 1'
#
loop_
_entity.id
_entity.type
_entity.pdbx_description
1 polymer ?
#
loop_
_entity_poly.entity_id
_entity_poly.type
_entity_poly.pdbx_seq_one_letter_code
_entity_poly.pdbx_strand_id
1 'polypeptide(L)' 'MKTILNTFDAGHREWRCTCCNKLLGLRSGSVVLVQFARGHQYRAPRPVSAVCRSCKTLNET' A
#
# COMPACT_ATOMS: atom_id res chain seq x y z
N MET A 1 -17.40 5.16 -10.45
CA MET A 1 -16.22 4.38 -10.02
C MET A 1 -16.23 4.38 -8.50
N LYS A 2 -16.81 3.34 -7.87
CA LYS A 2 -16.98 3.27 -6.41
C LYS A 2 -15.63 2.94 -5.79
N THR A 3 -14.97 3.96 -5.24
CA THR A 3 -13.69 3.79 -4.54
C THR A 3 -13.94 2.95 -3.30
N ILE A 4 -13.38 1.75 -3.24
CA ILE A 4 -13.45 0.79 -2.11
C ILE A 4 -12.63 1.30 -0.90
N LEU A 5 -12.37 2.62 -0.82
CA LEU A 5 -11.81 3.26 0.37
C LEU A 5 -12.75 3.15 1.59
N ASN A 6 -14.00 2.72 1.40
CA ASN A 6 -14.99 2.51 2.46
C ASN A 6 -14.86 1.18 3.21
N THR A 7 -13.80 0.38 3.03
CA THR A 7 -13.63 -0.89 3.77
C THR A 7 -12.25 -1.07 4.39
N PHE A 8 -11.53 0.02 4.62
CA PHE A 8 -10.30 0.00 5.41
C PHE A 8 -10.58 0.69 6.74
N ASP A 9 -11.04 -0.14 7.68
CA ASP A 9 -11.39 0.15 9.07
C ASP A 9 -10.29 0.95 9.81
N ALA A 10 -10.67 1.62 10.90
CA ALA A 10 -9.94 2.63 11.68
C ALA A 10 -8.54 2.22 12.22
N GLY A 11 -8.08 1.00 11.96
CA GLY A 11 -6.75 0.48 12.31
C GLY A 11 -5.69 0.50 11.21
N HIS A 12 -6.03 0.87 9.98
CA HIS A 12 -5.08 0.82 8.85
C HIS A 12 -4.35 2.15 8.64
N ARG A 13 -3.01 2.12 8.55
CA ARG A 13 -2.19 3.30 8.19
C ARG A 13 -1.72 3.22 6.75
N GLU A 14 -1.94 4.27 5.97
CA GLU A 14 -1.39 4.32 4.61
C GLU A 14 0.14 4.14 4.60
N TRP A 15 0.62 3.37 3.64
CA TRP A 15 2.01 3.31 3.26
C TRP A 15 2.15 3.97 1.89
N ARG A 16 2.81 5.13 1.89
CA ARG A 16 2.98 6.00 0.74
C ARG A 16 4.44 6.07 0.36
N CYS A 17 4.68 6.31 -0.92
CA CYS A 17 6.03 6.54 -1.42
C CYS A 17 6.65 7.77 -0.75
N THR A 18 7.86 7.64 -0.25
CA THR A 18 8.61 8.72 0.44
C THR A 18 9.02 9.86 -0.48
N CYS A 19 9.00 9.66 -1.80
CA CYS A 19 9.34 10.68 -2.80
C CYS A 19 8.11 11.37 -3.40
N CYS A 20 7.20 10.61 -4.03
CA CYS A 20 6.06 11.18 -4.76
C CYS A 20 4.70 11.06 -4.04
N ASN A 21 4.69 10.59 -2.79
CA ASN A 21 3.50 10.42 -1.94
C ASN A 21 2.41 9.47 -2.49
N LYS A 22 2.70 8.73 -3.57
CA LYS A 22 1.79 7.75 -4.17
C LYS A 22 1.49 6.62 -3.18
N LEU A 23 0.22 6.21 -3.09
CA LEU A 23 -0.19 5.07 -2.26
C LEU A 23 0.45 3.78 -2.77
N LEU A 24 1.17 3.09 -1.89
CA LEU A 24 1.81 1.79 -2.14
C LEU A 24 1.00 0.65 -1.53
N GLY A 25 0.37 0.88 -0.37
CA GLY A 25 -0.46 -0.09 0.32
C GLY A 25 -0.98 0.46 1.65
N LEU A 26 -1.54 -0.43 2.47
CA LEU A 26 -2.07 -0.12 3.79
C LEU A 26 -1.40 -1.03 4.82
N ARG A 27 -0.82 -0.44 5.87
CA ARG A 27 -0.22 -1.14 6.99
C ARG A 27 -1.30 -1.55 7.99
N SER A 28 -1.26 -2.82 8.38
CA SER A 28 -2.13 -3.43 9.39
C SER A 28 -1.29 -4.37 10.24
N GLY A 29 -0.91 -3.94 11.45
CA GLY A 29 -0.04 -4.72 12.33
C GLY A 29 1.26 -5.16 11.65
N SER A 30 1.46 -6.47 11.50
CA SER A 30 2.65 -7.08 10.90
C SER A 30 2.60 -7.23 9.37
N VAL A 31 1.57 -6.69 8.71
CA VAL A 31 1.42 -6.85 7.25
C VAL A 31 1.13 -5.54 6.52
N VAL A 32 1.34 -5.58 5.21
CA VAL A 32 0.89 -4.59 4.25
C VAL A 32 -0.12 -5.22 3.30
N LEU A 33 -1.27 -4.58 3.15
CA LEU A 33 -2.24 -4.88 2.10
C LEU A 33 -1.94 -4.02 0.88
N VAL A 34 -1.77 -4.66 -0.27
CA VAL A 34 -1.46 -3.99 -1.53
C VAL A 34 -2.57 -4.32 -2.52
N GLN A 35 -3.11 -3.30 -3.18
CA GLN A 35 -4.04 -3.48 -4.28
C GLN A 35 -3.41 -2.93 -5.56
N PHE A 36 -3.30 -3.78 -6.57
CA PHE A 36 -2.87 -3.38 -7.90
C PHE A 36 -4.09 -3.17 -8.80
N ALA A 37 -3.84 -2.56 -9.97
CA ALA A 37 -4.86 -2.37 -10.99
C ALA A 37 -5.54 -3.72 -11.32
N ARG A 38 -6.82 -3.67 -11.71
CA ARG A 38 -7.69 -4.84 -11.97
C ARG A 38 -8.19 -5.60 -10.73
N GLY A 39 -8.10 -4.98 -9.55
CA GLY A 39 -8.73 -5.51 -8.33
C GLY A 39 -7.94 -6.61 -7.62
N HIS A 40 -6.74 -6.96 -8.10
CA HIS A 40 -5.89 -7.94 -7.43
C HIS A 40 -5.40 -7.39 -6.09
N GLN A 41 -5.61 -8.16 -5.03
CA GLN A 41 -5.24 -7.84 -3.66
C GLN A 41 -4.17 -8.81 -3.17
N TYR A 42 -3.15 -8.29 -2.51
CA TYR A 42 -2.04 -9.05 -1.95
C TYR A 42 -1.85 -8.64 -0.49
N ARG A 43 -1.42 -9.61 0.32
CA ARG A 43 -1.02 -9.41 1.72
C ARG A 43 0.43 -9.81 1.86
N ALA A 44 1.28 -8.88 2.23
CA ALA A 44 2.72 -9.10 2.42
C ALA A 44 3.10 -8.94 3.90
N PRO A 45 3.85 -9.88 4.50
CA PRO A 45 4.42 -9.69 5.83
C PRO A 45 5.49 -8.61 5.83
N ARG A 46 5.63 -7.90 6.95
CA ARG A 46 6.73 -6.94 7.19
C ARG A 46 7.96 -7.68 7.75
N PRO A 47 9.19 -7.23 7.45
CA PRO A 47 9.53 -6.08 6.60
C PRO A 47 9.24 -6.35 5.11
N VAL A 48 8.80 -5.32 4.39
CA VAL A 48 8.53 -5.41 2.95
C VAL A 48 9.07 -4.20 2.21
N SER A 49 9.60 -4.44 1.01
CA SER A 49 10.05 -3.38 0.10
C SER A 49 9.17 -3.31 -1.14
N ALA A 50 9.02 -2.10 -1.68
CA ALA A 50 8.32 -1.85 -2.93
C ALA A 50 8.94 -0.70 -3.71
N VAL A 51 9.16 -0.91 -5.00
CA VAL A 51 9.56 0.14 -5.93
C VAL A 51 8.32 0.91 -6.38
N CYS A 52 8.33 2.23 -6.19
CA CYS A 52 7.24 3.08 -6.63
C CYS A 52 7.09 3.03 -8.15
N ARG A 53 5.93 2.59 -8.64
CA ARG A 53 5.68 2.51 -10.08
C ARG A 53 5.67 3.87 -10.79
N SER A 54 5.47 4.97 -10.05
CA SER A 54 5.53 6.35 -10.57
C SER A 54 6.96 6.88 -10.67
N CYS A 55 7.67 6.99 -9.54
CA CYS A 55 8.95 7.71 -9.45
C CYS A 55 10.18 6.81 -9.26
N LYS A 56 9.99 5.48 -9.25
CA LYS A 56 11.04 4.46 -9.12
C LYS A 56 11.81 4.43 -7.79
N THR A 57 11.47 5.28 -6.84
CA THR A 57 12.01 5.23 -5.47
C THR A 57 11.70 3.88 -4.82
N LEU A 58 12.71 3.25 -4.19
CA LEU A 58 12.55 2.09 -3.31
C LEU A 58 12.00 2.55 -1.95
N ASN A 59 10.99 1.86 -1.44
CA ASN A 59 10.37 2.16 -0.15
C ASN A 59 10.33 0.88 0.69
N GLU A 60 10.47 1.03 2.01
CA GLU A 60 10.52 -0.09 2.97
C GLU A 60 9.59 0.20 4.17
N THR A 61 9.00 -0.84 4.77
CA THR A 61 8.21 -0.72 6.01
C THR A 61 8.07 -2.02 6.80
#